data_AF-A0A952S342-F1
#
_entry.id   AF-A0A952S342-F1
#
_cell.length_a   1.000
_cell.length_b   1.000
_cell.length_c   1.000
_cell.angle_alpha   90.00
_cell.angle_beta   90.00
_cell.angle_gamma   90.00
#
_symmetry.space_group_name_H-M   'P 1'
#
loop_
_entity.id
_entity.type
_entity.pdbx_description
1 polymer ?
#
loop_
_entity_poly.entity_id
_entity_poly.type
_entity_poly.pdbx_seq_one_letter_code
_entity_poly.pdbx_strand_id
1 'polypeptide(L)'
;MGRTPTTKDIIELSKKGRSHSLATYYAVFGSFVTAIRRARLKQHYMQQFDDRGKERLLAEIRNLSKVLKRPLLGKDVAAARKKGLVSPINHFQIAFGTIPKAIAAAGVAPKVSYTREEMIRILRDLDAKLPRPVQGPDIKRLLHEGKSPAKNAFIKEFGSLRKARLAAGVKNSYKKANVRTIYWQKYTENELLEQLKELGKKLGRKPTDREINQASRKGKCAASTTFANKFGSLNQAYLKAGFTELSKNHNRYTNDQLVKALERLSKELGRFPGFHDIKRACREGRCPSNNALRRLGTLTSLRNKYEHLWFSSKHKSPS
;
A
#
# COMPACT_ATOMS: atom_id res chain seq x y z
N MET A 1 -36.36 37.97 -14.24
CA MET A 1 -35.38 37.15 -14.99
C MET A 1 -35.96 35.84 -15.54
N GLY A 2 -37.21 35.46 -15.24
CA GLY A 2 -37.84 34.25 -15.82
C GLY A 2 -37.26 32.89 -15.39
N ARG A 3 -36.11 32.89 -14.70
CA ARG A 3 -35.43 31.73 -14.13
C ARG A 3 -35.01 31.97 -12.69
N THR A 4 -34.82 30.89 -11.92
CA THR A 4 -34.30 30.95 -10.56
C THR A 4 -32.91 31.60 -10.54
N PRO A 5 -32.67 32.64 -9.71
CA PRO A 5 -31.37 33.32 -9.66
C PRO A 5 -30.25 32.41 -9.14
N THR A 6 -29.10 32.44 -9.81
CA THR A 6 -27.86 31.82 -9.31
C THR A 6 -27.11 32.77 -8.39
N THR A 7 -26.10 32.26 -7.66
CA THR A 7 -25.23 33.09 -6.82
C THR A 7 -24.52 34.19 -7.61
N LYS A 8 -24.16 33.94 -8.88
CA LYS A 8 -23.59 34.95 -9.78
C LYS A 8 -24.60 36.02 -10.16
N ASP A 9 -25.83 35.62 -10.48
CA ASP A 9 -26.89 36.57 -10.84
C ASP A 9 -27.19 37.52 -9.67
N ILE A 10 -27.19 37.04 -8.42
CA ILE A 10 -27.39 37.90 -7.23
C ILE A 10 -26.23 38.85 -6.99
N ILE A 11 -24.98 38.43 -7.25
CA ILE A 11 -23.84 39.34 -7.15
C ILE A 11 -23.96 40.47 -8.19
N GLU A 12 -24.34 40.15 -9.43
CA GLU A 12 -24.54 41.15 -10.48
C GLU A 12 -25.76 42.05 -10.21
N LEU A 13 -26.86 41.49 -9.72
CA LEU A 13 -28.06 42.26 -9.36
C LEU A 13 -27.82 43.16 -8.16
N SER A 14 -27.03 42.71 -7.19
CA SER A 14 -26.65 43.52 -6.03
C SER A 14 -25.80 44.71 -6.43
N LYS A 15 -24.84 44.54 -7.35
CA LYS A 15 -24.08 45.66 -7.93
C LYS A 15 -24.96 46.67 -8.66
N LYS A 16 -26.06 46.21 -9.26
CA LYS A 16 -27.06 47.05 -9.94
C LYS A 16 -28.14 47.61 -9.00
N GLY A 17 -28.01 47.40 -7.68
CA GLY A 17 -29.00 47.85 -6.68
C GLY A 17 -30.35 47.13 -6.74
N ARG A 18 -30.46 46.03 -7.50
CA ARG A 18 -31.72 45.30 -7.73
C ARG A 18 -31.92 44.11 -6.78
N SER A 19 -30.94 43.76 -5.97
CA SER A 19 -31.06 42.73 -4.93
C SER A 19 -30.13 43.01 -3.74
N HIS A 20 -30.42 42.40 -2.60
CA HIS A 20 -29.49 42.42 -1.46
C HIS A 20 -28.20 41.64 -1.78
N SER A 21 -27.16 41.91 -1.00
CA SER A 21 -25.87 41.23 -1.14
C SER A 21 -25.99 39.74 -0.79
N LEU A 22 -25.12 38.92 -1.37
CA LEU A 22 -25.09 37.48 -1.07
C LEU A 22 -24.86 37.20 0.43
N ALA A 23 -24.07 38.05 1.09
CA ALA A 23 -23.79 37.97 2.52
C ALA A 23 -25.06 38.12 3.37
N THR A 24 -25.97 39.02 2.96
CA THR A 24 -27.26 39.23 3.61
C THR A 24 -28.12 37.97 3.55
N TYR A 25 -28.15 37.28 2.40
CA TYR A 25 -28.87 36.01 2.27
C TYR A 25 -28.25 34.90 3.14
N TYR A 26 -26.93 34.85 3.29
CA TYR A 26 -26.29 33.90 4.19
C TYR A 26 -26.57 34.18 5.66
N ALA A 27 -26.57 35.45 6.08
CA ALA A 27 -26.87 35.83 7.45
C ALA A 27 -28.31 35.46 7.87
N VAL A 28 -29.28 35.69 6.99
CA VAL A 28 -30.71 35.48 7.30
C VAL A 28 -31.15 34.02 7.11
N PHE A 29 -30.64 33.34 6.08
CA PHE A 29 -31.13 32.02 5.69
C PHE A 29 -30.13 30.88 5.96
N GLY A 30 -28.92 31.21 6.42
CA GLY A 30 -27.80 30.28 6.63
C GLY A 30 -27.17 29.79 5.32
N SER A 31 -27.96 29.61 4.25
CA SER A 31 -27.47 29.29 2.92
C SER A 31 -28.38 29.89 1.83
N PHE A 32 -27.79 30.21 0.68
CA PHE A 32 -28.52 30.71 -0.48
C PHE A 32 -29.47 29.66 -1.06
N VAL A 33 -29.14 28.37 -0.92
CA VAL A 33 -30.03 27.26 -1.28
C VAL A 33 -31.28 27.25 -0.39
N THR A 34 -31.13 27.51 0.91
CA THR A 34 -32.24 27.63 1.86
C THR A 34 -33.14 28.80 1.49
N ALA A 35 -32.56 29.93 1.07
CA ALA A 35 -33.30 31.11 0.60
C ALA A 35 -34.14 30.77 -0.64
N ILE A 36 -33.57 30.09 -1.64
CA ILE A 36 -34.28 29.62 -2.85
C ILE A 36 -35.43 28.67 -2.47
N ARG A 37 -35.18 27.72 -1.56
CA ARG A 37 -36.19 26.75 -1.10
C ARG A 37 -37.35 27.43 -0.37
N ARG A 38 -37.07 28.41 0.49
CA ARG A 38 -38.10 29.21 1.18
C ARG A 38 -38.89 30.10 0.22
N ALA A 39 -38.24 30.63 -0.82
CA ALA A 39 -38.90 31.38 -1.89
C ALA A 39 -39.74 30.50 -2.83
N ARG A 40 -39.83 29.18 -2.58
CA ARG A 40 -40.53 28.19 -3.43
C ARG A 40 -40.05 28.22 -4.89
N LEU A 41 -38.84 28.70 -5.14
CA LEU A 41 -38.23 28.70 -6.45
C LEU A 41 -37.59 27.34 -6.71
N LYS A 42 -37.81 26.76 -7.90
CA LYS A 42 -37.17 25.49 -8.28
C LYS A 42 -35.65 25.68 -8.25
N GLN A 43 -34.96 24.90 -7.42
CA GLN A 43 -33.52 25.00 -7.28
C GLN A 43 -32.85 24.67 -8.61
N HIS A 44 -32.26 25.68 -9.25
CA HIS A 44 -31.42 25.45 -10.42
C HIS A 44 -30.01 25.09 -9.92
N TYR A 45 -29.83 23.83 -9.49
CA TYR A 45 -28.51 23.23 -9.65
C TYR A 45 -28.18 23.32 -11.16
N MET A 46 -26.93 23.52 -11.59
CA MET A 46 -26.60 23.32 -13.01
C MET A 46 -26.84 21.83 -13.34
N GLN A 47 -28.09 21.48 -13.57
CA GLN A 47 -28.57 20.13 -13.89
C GLN A 47 -28.27 19.79 -15.34
N GLN A 48 -28.10 20.83 -16.18
CA GLN A 48 -27.81 20.69 -17.58
C GLN A 48 -26.71 21.69 -17.94
N PHE A 49 -25.70 21.20 -18.65
CA PHE A 49 -24.71 22.02 -19.30
C PHE A 49 -25.25 22.40 -20.69
N ASP A 50 -25.26 23.69 -20.98
CA ASP A 50 -25.44 24.21 -22.33
C ASP A 50 -24.27 23.79 -23.22
N ASP A 51 -24.42 23.91 -24.55
CA ASP A 51 -23.40 23.44 -25.48
C ASP A 51 -22.08 24.20 -25.31
N ARG A 52 -22.13 25.48 -24.92
CA ARG A 52 -20.93 26.27 -24.58
C ARG A 52 -20.26 25.76 -23.31
N GLY A 53 -21.02 25.39 -22.28
CA GLY A 53 -20.52 24.79 -21.05
C GLY A 53 -19.90 23.41 -21.28
N LYS A 54 -20.54 22.58 -22.13
CA LYS A 54 -19.97 21.29 -22.56
C LYS A 54 -18.65 21.48 -23.30
N GLU A 55 -18.58 22.42 -24.24
CA GLU A 55 -17.36 22.66 -25.01
C GLU A 55 -16.21 23.16 -24.14
N ARG A 56 -16.47 23.98 -23.11
CA ARG A 56 -15.45 24.37 -22.11
C ARG A 56 -14.87 23.15 -21.39
N LEU A 57 -15.72 22.23 -20.95
CA LEU A 57 -15.28 20.99 -20.31
C LEU A 57 -14.46 20.11 -21.27
N LEU A 58 -14.86 20.01 -22.54
CA LEU A 58 -14.09 19.29 -23.55
C LEU A 58 -12.73 19.95 -23.82
N ALA A 59 -12.66 21.28 -23.85
CA ALA A 59 -11.42 22.02 -24.02
C ALA A 59 -10.44 21.77 -22.86
N GLU A 60 -10.91 21.71 -21.61
CA GLU A 60 -10.07 21.34 -20.46
C GLU A 60 -9.46 19.93 -20.64
N ILE A 61 -10.25 18.97 -21.08
CA ILE A 61 -9.79 17.59 -21.36
C ILE A 61 -8.77 17.59 -22.51
N ARG A 62 -9.01 18.32 -23.61
CA ARG A 62 -8.08 18.42 -24.73
C ARG A 62 -6.76 19.07 -24.31
N ASN A 63 -6.81 20.12 -23.50
CA ASN A 63 -5.61 20.77 -22.95
C ASN A 63 -4.82 19.83 -22.04
N LEU A 64 -5.49 19.07 -21.18
CA LEU A 64 -4.84 18.05 -20.34
C LEU A 64 -4.13 16.98 -21.19
N SER A 65 -4.72 16.55 -22.29
CA SER A 65 -4.09 15.60 -23.22
C SER A 65 -2.84 16.18 -23.89
N LYS A 66 -2.88 17.45 -24.32
CA LYS A 66 -1.71 18.15 -24.88
C LYS A 66 -0.55 18.23 -23.88
N VAL A 67 -0.85 18.53 -22.62
CA VAL A 67 0.17 18.60 -21.55
C VAL A 67 0.81 17.23 -21.32
N LEU A 68 0.02 16.17 -21.30
CA LEU A 68 0.52 14.80 -21.06
C LEU A 68 1.10 14.12 -22.31
N LYS A 69 0.93 14.70 -23.50
CA LYS A 69 1.36 14.18 -24.81
C LYS A 69 0.96 12.72 -25.05
N ARG A 70 -0.18 12.31 -24.52
CA ARG A 70 -0.68 10.93 -24.56
C ARG A 70 -2.22 10.91 -24.45
N PRO A 71 -2.89 9.82 -24.88
CA PRO A 71 -4.33 9.68 -24.69
C PRO A 71 -4.69 9.62 -23.20
N LEU A 72 -5.87 10.13 -22.85
CA LEU A 72 -6.28 10.27 -21.45
C LEU A 72 -7.00 9.02 -20.93
N LEU A 73 -6.60 8.58 -19.75
CA LEU A 73 -7.33 7.58 -18.98
C LEU A 73 -8.25 8.28 -17.98
N GLY A 74 -9.34 7.64 -17.57
CA GLY A 74 -10.26 8.20 -16.57
C GLY A 74 -9.59 8.59 -15.24
N LYS A 75 -8.47 7.94 -14.89
CA LYS A 75 -7.67 8.27 -13.69
C LYS A 75 -6.90 9.58 -13.83
N ASP A 76 -6.52 9.97 -15.06
CA ASP A 76 -5.76 11.19 -15.30
C ASP A 76 -6.61 12.43 -15.00
N VAL A 77 -7.89 12.42 -15.36
CA VAL A 77 -8.84 13.50 -15.01
C VAL A 77 -9.02 13.63 -13.50
N ALA A 78 -9.12 12.50 -12.78
CA ALA A 78 -9.21 12.52 -11.32
C ALA A 78 -7.93 13.05 -10.66
N ALA A 79 -6.76 12.72 -11.21
CA ALA A 79 -5.48 13.24 -10.73
C ALA A 79 -5.30 14.74 -11.05
N ALA A 80 -5.71 15.17 -12.25
CA ALA A 80 -5.71 16.56 -12.68
C ALA A 80 -6.64 17.43 -11.82
N ARG A 81 -7.81 16.90 -11.42
CA ARG A 81 -8.74 17.57 -10.51
C ARG A 81 -8.09 17.86 -9.16
N LYS A 82 -7.31 16.92 -8.61
CA LYS A 82 -6.59 17.14 -7.34
C LYS A 82 -5.55 18.26 -7.43
N LYS A 83 -5.07 18.54 -8.64
CA LYS A 83 -4.12 19.63 -8.94
C LYS A 83 -4.81 20.94 -9.37
N GLY A 84 -6.14 20.98 -9.38
CA GLY A 84 -6.91 22.16 -9.82
C GLY A 84 -6.83 22.43 -11.33
N LEU A 85 -6.37 21.48 -12.15
CA LEU A 85 -6.16 21.67 -13.58
C LEU A 85 -7.43 21.47 -14.43
N VAL A 86 -8.45 20.85 -13.87
CA VAL A 86 -9.73 20.56 -14.52
C VAL A 86 -10.88 20.79 -13.55
N SER A 87 -12.06 21.01 -14.11
CA SER A 87 -13.33 21.13 -13.42
C SER A 87 -13.65 19.93 -12.51
N PRO A 88 -14.55 20.08 -11.53
CA PRO A 88 -14.98 18.97 -10.68
C PRO A 88 -15.52 17.78 -11.48
N ILE A 89 -15.26 16.56 -11.00
CA ILE A 89 -15.70 15.31 -11.63
C ILE A 89 -17.23 15.30 -11.87
N ASN A 90 -17.99 15.85 -10.92
CA ASN A 90 -19.46 15.93 -11.03
C ASN A 90 -19.91 16.73 -12.25
N HIS A 91 -19.15 17.74 -12.70
CA HIS A 91 -19.49 18.54 -13.88
C HIS A 91 -19.41 17.69 -15.16
N PHE A 92 -18.35 16.89 -15.28
CA PHE A 92 -18.21 15.93 -16.39
C PHE A 92 -19.27 14.82 -16.35
N GLN A 93 -19.65 14.36 -15.15
CA GLN A 93 -20.70 13.35 -14.99
C GLN A 93 -22.09 13.90 -15.36
N ILE A 94 -22.41 15.14 -14.98
CA ILE A 94 -23.67 15.78 -15.35
C ILE A 94 -23.71 16.05 -16.86
N ALA A 95 -22.60 16.52 -17.45
CA ALA A 95 -22.55 16.89 -18.86
C ALA A 95 -22.53 15.69 -19.84
N PHE A 96 -21.82 14.60 -19.48
CA PHE A 96 -21.53 13.49 -20.40
C PHE A 96 -21.86 12.10 -19.81
N GLY A 97 -22.39 12.04 -18.59
CA GLY A 97 -22.67 10.81 -17.85
C GLY A 97 -21.44 10.24 -17.14
N THR A 98 -20.40 9.88 -17.90
CA THR A 98 -19.16 9.30 -17.33
C THR A 98 -17.90 9.97 -17.87
N ILE A 99 -16.82 9.98 -17.07
CA ILE A 99 -15.54 10.54 -17.51
C ILE A 99 -15.03 9.86 -18.80
N PRO A 100 -15.08 8.52 -18.97
CA PRO A 100 -14.70 7.92 -20.24
C PRO A 100 -15.51 8.41 -21.44
N LYS A 101 -16.81 8.67 -21.27
CA LYS A 101 -17.65 9.28 -22.32
C LYS A 101 -17.22 10.72 -22.63
N ALA A 102 -16.89 11.51 -21.60
CA ALA A 102 -16.36 12.86 -21.80
C ALA A 102 -15.02 12.86 -22.55
N ILE A 103 -14.11 11.94 -22.20
CA ILE A 103 -12.82 11.76 -22.88
C ILE A 103 -13.03 11.33 -24.35
N ALA A 104 -13.97 10.43 -24.60
CA ALA A 104 -14.34 10.01 -25.95
C ALA A 104 -14.93 11.17 -26.77
N ALA A 105 -15.85 11.95 -26.18
CA ALA A 105 -16.42 13.16 -26.81
C ALA A 105 -15.36 14.23 -27.10
N ALA A 106 -14.30 14.31 -26.28
CA ALA A 106 -13.18 15.21 -26.51
C ALA A 106 -12.25 14.76 -27.65
N GLY A 107 -12.40 13.52 -28.14
CA GLY A 107 -11.55 12.93 -29.17
C GLY A 107 -10.16 12.50 -28.69
N VAL A 108 -9.93 12.43 -27.38
CA VAL A 108 -8.62 12.11 -26.78
C VAL A 108 -8.63 10.78 -26.02
N ALA A 109 -9.64 9.94 -26.29
CA ALA A 109 -9.72 8.60 -25.74
C ALA A 109 -8.64 7.68 -26.32
N PRO A 110 -8.11 6.74 -25.53
CA PRO A 110 -7.28 5.67 -26.08
C PRO A 110 -8.10 4.86 -27.08
N LYS A 111 -7.45 4.38 -28.15
CA LYS A 111 -8.06 3.47 -29.14
C LYS A 111 -8.75 2.31 -28.39
N VAL A 112 -10.06 2.15 -28.58
CA VAL A 112 -10.89 1.22 -27.81
C VAL A 112 -10.99 -0.13 -28.52
N SER A 113 -11.11 -0.11 -29.84
CA SER A 113 -11.18 -1.31 -30.68
C SER A 113 -9.80 -1.71 -31.15
N TYR A 114 -9.45 -2.96 -30.90
CA TYR A 114 -8.32 -3.61 -31.54
C TYR A 114 -8.82 -4.92 -32.11
N THR A 115 -8.39 -5.22 -33.32
CA THR A 115 -8.64 -6.53 -33.93
C THR A 115 -7.80 -7.58 -33.22
N ARG A 116 -8.21 -8.85 -33.37
CA ARG A 116 -7.48 -9.99 -32.80
C ARG A 116 -6.03 -10.03 -33.31
N GLU A 117 -5.83 -9.68 -34.58
CA GLU A 117 -4.52 -9.64 -35.25
C GLU A 117 -3.65 -8.50 -34.72
N GLU A 118 -4.22 -7.31 -34.48
CA GLU A 118 -3.51 -6.20 -33.84
C GLU A 118 -3.06 -6.56 -32.42
N MET A 119 -3.92 -7.22 -31.63
CA MET A 119 -3.58 -7.67 -30.28
C MET A 119 -2.41 -8.67 -30.29
N ILE A 120 -2.39 -9.60 -31.26
CA ILE A 120 -1.30 -10.55 -31.45
C ILE A 120 0.01 -9.84 -31.82
N ARG A 121 -0.03 -8.89 -32.76
CA ARG A 121 1.15 -8.09 -33.16
C ARG A 121 1.76 -7.35 -31.96
N ILE A 122 0.93 -6.70 -31.16
CA ILE A 122 1.39 -5.98 -29.95
C ILE A 122 2.10 -6.93 -28.97
N LEU A 123 1.58 -8.15 -28.77
CA LEU A 123 2.23 -9.13 -27.91
C LEU A 123 3.57 -9.60 -28.46
N ARG A 124 3.70 -9.79 -29.78
CA ARG A 124 4.96 -10.16 -30.44
C ARG A 124 6.00 -9.05 -30.33
N ASP A 125 5.60 -7.80 -30.57
CA ASP A 125 6.49 -6.64 -30.45
C ASP A 125 6.99 -6.45 -29.01
N LEU A 126 6.14 -6.72 -28.02
CA LEU A 126 6.52 -6.70 -26.61
C LEU A 126 7.49 -7.83 -26.26
N ASP A 127 7.28 -9.04 -26.79
CA ASP A 127 8.13 -10.20 -26.52
C ASP A 127 9.53 -10.03 -27.14
N ALA A 128 9.62 -9.42 -28.33
CA ALA A 128 10.90 -9.10 -28.97
C ALA A 128 11.76 -8.15 -28.14
N LYS A 129 11.14 -7.22 -27.41
CA LYS A 129 11.83 -6.23 -26.57
C LYS A 129 12.18 -6.75 -25.17
N LEU A 130 11.63 -7.89 -24.76
CA LEU A 130 11.76 -8.38 -23.40
C LEU A 130 12.51 -9.72 -23.36
N PRO A 131 13.52 -9.86 -22.47
CA PRO A 131 14.15 -11.16 -22.25
C PRO A 131 13.22 -12.15 -21.53
N ARG A 132 12.04 -11.68 -21.10
CA ARG A 132 11.06 -12.39 -20.28
C ARG A 132 9.67 -12.35 -20.93
N PRO A 133 8.77 -13.29 -20.60
CA PRO A 133 7.38 -13.23 -21.01
C PRO A 133 6.72 -11.88 -20.72
N VAL A 134 5.86 -11.47 -21.64
CA VAL A 134 5.00 -10.29 -21.48
C VAL A 134 4.09 -10.45 -20.26
N GLN A 135 4.05 -9.44 -19.40
CA GLN A 135 3.22 -9.40 -18.20
C GLN A 135 2.20 -8.26 -18.24
N GLY A 136 1.22 -8.32 -17.33
CA GLY A 136 0.20 -7.28 -17.17
C GLY A 136 0.75 -5.86 -16.98
N PRO A 137 1.85 -5.64 -16.21
CA PRO A 137 2.47 -4.32 -16.10
C PRO A 137 3.03 -3.78 -17.42
N ASP A 138 3.55 -4.64 -18.30
CA ASP A 138 4.11 -4.21 -19.59
C ASP A 138 3.01 -3.70 -20.53
N ILE A 139 1.92 -4.46 -20.62
CA ILE A 139 0.69 -4.06 -21.34
C ILE A 139 0.15 -2.75 -20.76
N LYS A 140 0.16 -2.62 -19.44
CA LYS A 140 -0.28 -1.39 -18.77
C LYS A 140 0.61 -0.22 -19.17
N ARG A 141 1.93 -0.36 -19.24
CA ARG A 141 2.83 0.72 -19.69
C ARG A 141 2.50 1.15 -21.13
N LEU A 142 2.39 0.21 -22.07
CA LEU A 142 2.02 0.54 -23.45
C LEU A 142 0.62 1.16 -23.59
N LEU A 143 -0.34 0.77 -22.75
CA LEU A 143 -1.64 1.43 -22.70
C LEU A 143 -1.52 2.91 -22.32
N HIS A 144 -0.65 3.26 -21.36
CA HIS A 144 -0.43 4.67 -21.01
C HIS A 144 0.26 5.45 -22.13
N GLU A 145 1.00 4.77 -22.99
CA GLU A 145 1.55 5.35 -24.23
C GLU A 145 0.52 5.41 -25.37
N GLY A 146 -0.66 4.81 -25.21
CA GLY A 146 -1.69 4.74 -26.25
C GLY A 146 -1.48 3.68 -27.32
N LYS A 147 -0.46 2.81 -27.18
CA LYS A 147 -0.04 1.83 -28.20
C LYS A 147 -0.59 0.43 -27.99
N SER A 148 -1.36 0.20 -26.92
CA SER A 148 -1.90 -1.11 -26.58
C SER A 148 -3.31 -1.00 -26.02
N PRO A 149 -4.17 -2.00 -26.26
CA PRO A 149 -5.42 -2.11 -25.52
C PRO A 149 -5.17 -2.37 -24.04
N ALA A 150 -6.22 -2.19 -23.25
CA ALA A 150 -6.20 -2.54 -21.84
C ALA A 150 -6.07 -4.06 -21.66
N LYS A 151 -5.44 -4.49 -20.56
CA LYS A 151 -5.32 -5.92 -20.18
C LYS A 151 -6.66 -6.66 -20.25
N ASN A 152 -7.75 -6.00 -19.86
CA ASN A 152 -9.09 -6.59 -19.88
C ASN A 152 -9.60 -6.88 -21.30
N ALA A 153 -9.15 -6.15 -22.31
CA ALA A 153 -9.51 -6.45 -23.71
C ALA A 153 -8.88 -7.78 -24.15
N PHE A 154 -7.60 -8.01 -23.83
CA PHE A 154 -6.97 -9.33 -24.06
C PHE A 154 -7.67 -10.47 -23.31
N ILE A 155 -8.16 -10.20 -22.10
CA ILE A 155 -8.92 -11.20 -21.33
C ILE A 155 -10.28 -11.47 -21.98
N LYS A 156 -10.98 -10.45 -22.48
CA LYS A 156 -12.27 -10.61 -23.17
C LYS A 156 -12.11 -11.40 -24.47
N GLU A 157 -11.09 -11.08 -25.27
CA GLU A 157 -10.87 -11.68 -26.58
C GLU A 157 -10.33 -13.12 -26.49
N PHE A 158 -9.34 -13.36 -25.64
CA PHE A 158 -8.64 -14.66 -25.58
C PHE A 158 -9.01 -15.49 -24.35
N GLY A 159 -9.88 -14.99 -23.47
CA GLY A 159 -10.23 -15.58 -22.16
C GLY A 159 -9.16 -15.41 -21.08
N SER A 160 -7.87 -15.41 -21.44
CA SER A 160 -6.78 -15.15 -20.49
C SER A 160 -5.53 -14.59 -21.18
N LEU A 161 -4.70 -13.85 -20.44
CA LEU A 161 -3.42 -13.40 -20.96
C LEU A 161 -2.46 -14.55 -21.31
N ARG A 162 -2.62 -15.72 -20.67
CA ARG A 162 -1.89 -16.94 -21.05
C ARG A 162 -2.30 -17.42 -22.44
N LYS A 163 -3.59 -17.52 -22.70
CA LYS A 163 -4.14 -17.90 -24.01
C LYS A 163 -3.76 -16.89 -25.08
N ALA A 164 -3.80 -15.59 -24.77
CA ALA A 164 -3.34 -14.55 -25.69
C ALA A 164 -1.86 -14.70 -26.07
N ARG A 165 -0.99 -15.00 -25.10
CA ARG A 165 0.43 -15.28 -25.35
C ARG A 165 0.65 -16.54 -26.21
N LEU A 166 -0.10 -17.60 -25.94
CA LEU A 166 -0.06 -18.82 -26.74
C LEU A 166 -0.51 -18.56 -28.19
N ALA A 167 -1.62 -17.82 -28.37
CA ALA A 167 -2.11 -17.43 -29.70
C ALA A 167 -1.11 -16.55 -30.46
N ALA A 168 -0.38 -15.70 -29.74
CA ALA A 168 0.67 -14.88 -30.35
C ALA A 168 1.98 -15.65 -30.63
N GLY A 169 2.14 -16.87 -30.12
CA GLY A 169 3.37 -17.64 -30.22
C GLY A 169 4.53 -17.08 -29.41
N VAL A 170 4.25 -16.26 -28.39
CA VAL A 170 5.27 -15.58 -27.58
C VAL A 170 5.65 -16.36 -26.33
N LYS A 171 6.76 -15.99 -25.68
CA LYS A 171 7.23 -16.66 -24.45
C LYS A 171 6.11 -16.67 -23.40
N ASN A 172 5.70 -17.86 -22.99
CA ASN A 172 4.66 -18.04 -21.98
C ASN A 172 5.25 -18.25 -20.57
N SER A 173 6.41 -18.90 -20.48
CA SER A 173 7.16 -19.15 -19.24
C SER A 173 8.50 -18.46 -19.22
N TYR A 174 8.97 -18.16 -18.01
CA TYR A 174 10.34 -17.72 -17.77
C TYR A 174 11.23 -18.98 -17.88
N LYS A 175 12.07 -19.07 -18.92
CA LYS A 175 13.20 -20.01 -18.94
C LYS A 175 14.44 -19.21 -18.59
N LYS A 176 14.85 -19.21 -17.32
CA LYS A 176 16.18 -18.76 -16.92
C LYS A 176 16.94 -20.00 -16.51
N ALA A 177 17.89 -20.40 -17.37
CA ALA A 177 18.82 -21.52 -17.24
C ALA A 177 18.22 -22.86 -16.71
N ASN A 178 17.98 -23.83 -17.60
CA ASN A 178 17.86 -25.27 -17.34
C ASN A 178 16.96 -25.80 -16.19
N VAL A 179 16.11 -24.99 -15.55
CA VAL A 179 15.18 -25.46 -14.51
C VAL A 179 13.74 -25.10 -14.88
N ARG A 180 12.85 -26.11 -14.88
CA ARG A 180 11.40 -25.90 -15.01
C ARG A 180 10.88 -25.18 -13.75
N THR A 181 10.84 -23.85 -13.77
CA THR A 181 10.15 -23.10 -12.71
C THR A 181 8.64 -23.22 -12.89
N ILE A 182 7.94 -23.68 -11.85
CA ILE A 182 6.48 -23.62 -11.79
C ILE A 182 6.12 -22.13 -11.82
N TYR A 183 5.30 -21.81 -12.82
CA TYR A 183 4.86 -20.47 -13.21
C TYR A 183 4.56 -19.61 -11.97
N TRP A 184 4.91 -18.31 -11.99
CA TRP A 184 4.73 -17.28 -10.95
C TRP A 184 5.93 -16.93 -10.06
N GLN A 185 7.00 -17.72 -9.99
CA GLN A 185 8.16 -17.34 -9.18
C GLN A 185 9.03 -16.31 -9.90
N LYS A 186 8.95 -15.05 -9.42
CA LYS A 186 9.80 -13.91 -9.85
C LYS A 186 11.30 -14.18 -9.64
N TYR A 187 11.64 -15.12 -8.75
CA TYR A 187 13.00 -15.43 -8.33
C TYR A 187 13.23 -16.94 -8.30
N THR A 188 14.42 -17.37 -8.70
CA THR A 188 14.89 -18.74 -8.50
C THR A 188 15.31 -18.97 -7.05
N GLU A 189 15.51 -20.24 -6.66
CA GLU A 189 16.02 -20.57 -5.32
C GLU A 189 17.39 -19.91 -5.07
N ASN A 190 18.30 -20.02 -6.04
CA ASN A 190 19.63 -19.44 -5.97
C ASN A 190 19.60 -17.91 -5.89
N GLU A 191 18.76 -17.24 -6.70
CA GLU A 191 18.61 -15.78 -6.65
C GLU A 191 18.07 -15.30 -5.29
N LEU A 192 17.17 -16.05 -4.68
CA LEU A 192 16.71 -15.75 -3.34
C LEU A 192 17.88 -15.89 -2.35
N LEU A 193 18.58 -17.02 -2.33
CA LEU A 193 19.72 -17.20 -1.44
C LEU A 193 20.79 -16.12 -1.62
N GLU A 194 21.07 -15.73 -2.85
CA GLU A 194 22.02 -14.66 -3.17
C GLU A 194 21.55 -13.29 -2.67
N GLN A 195 20.27 -12.92 -2.89
CA GLN A 195 19.71 -11.68 -2.34
C GLN A 195 19.77 -11.65 -0.81
N LEU A 196 19.53 -12.79 -0.16
CA LEU A 196 19.59 -12.89 1.30
C LEU A 196 21.03 -12.77 1.81
N LYS A 197 21.99 -13.39 1.12
CA LYS A 197 23.43 -13.26 1.39
C LYS A 197 23.93 -11.84 1.18
N GLU A 198 23.55 -11.18 0.07
CA GLU A 198 23.95 -9.82 -0.24
C GLU A 198 23.40 -8.82 0.78
N LEU A 199 22.15 -9.00 1.19
CA LEU A 199 21.55 -8.20 2.27
C LEU A 199 22.28 -8.42 3.60
N GLY A 200 22.66 -9.66 3.91
CA GLY A 200 23.47 -9.97 5.10
C GLY A 200 24.86 -9.35 5.05
N LYS A 201 25.54 -9.39 3.89
CA LYS A 201 26.83 -8.73 3.68
C LYS A 201 26.74 -7.22 3.90
N LYS A 202 25.70 -6.57 3.36
CA LYS A 202 25.47 -5.12 3.55
C LYS A 202 25.22 -4.73 5.01
N LEU A 203 24.62 -5.62 5.79
CA LEU A 203 24.32 -5.39 7.20
C LEU A 203 25.43 -5.89 8.14
N GLY A 204 26.42 -6.64 7.62
CA GLY A 204 27.43 -7.32 8.43
C GLY A 204 26.87 -8.39 9.38
N ARG A 205 25.58 -8.73 9.27
CA ARG A 205 24.88 -9.69 10.14
C ARG A 205 23.67 -10.32 9.44
N LYS A 206 23.08 -11.35 10.06
CA LYS A 206 21.82 -11.93 9.61
C LYS A 206 20.73 -10.85 9.52
N PRO A 207 20.09 -10.64 8.35
CA PRO A 207 18.99 -9.71 8.21
C PRO A 207 17.78 -10.19 9.02
N THR A 208 17.02 -9.26 9.56
CA THR A 208 15.73 -9.54 10.22
C THR A 208 14.59 -9.47 9.21
N ASP A 209 13.46 -10.10 9.54
CA ASP A 209 12.27 -10.14 8.70
C ASP A 209 11.73 -8.75 8.37
N ARG A 210 11.88 -7.79 9.31
CA ARG A 210 11.51 -6.39 9.11
C ARG A 210 12.42 -5.72 8.08
N GLU A 211 13.72 -5.96 8.16
CA GLU A 211 14.73 -5.41 7.24
C GLU A 211 14.56 -5.98 5.83
N ILE A 212 14.30 -7.28 5.70
CA ILE A 212 13.98 -7.92 4.41
C ILE A 212 12.74 -7.25 3.79
N ASN A 213 11.68 -7.07 4.56
CA ASN A 213 10.45 -6.45 4.05
C ASN A 213 10.64 -4.95 3.72
N GLN A 214 11.51 -4.24 4.44
CA GLN A 214 11.86 -2.86 4.11
C GLN A 214 12.67 -2.78 2.82
N ALA A 215 13.65 -3.66 2.64
CA ALA A 215 14.44 -3.76 1.42
C ALA A 215 13.57 -4.18 0.22
N SER A 216 12.58 -5.05 0.44
CA SER A 216 11.62 -5.45 -0.60
C SER A 216 10.73 -4.30 -1.07
N ARG A 217 10.22 -3.46 -0.17
CA ARG A 217 9.47 -2.24 -0.54
C ARG A 217 10.30 -1.27 -1.38
N LYS A 218 11.62 -1.24 -1.17
CA LYS A 218 12.58 -0.47 -1.96
C LYS A 218 13.02 -1.18 -3.25
N GLY A 219 12.47 -2.35 -3.54
CA GLY A 219 12.80 -3.16 -4.72
C GLY A 219 14.18 -3.81 -4.69
N LYS A 220 14.84 -3.85 -3.52
CA LYS A 220 16.22 -4.35 -3.38
C LYS A 220 16.31 -5.88 -3.19
N CYS A 221 15.25 -6.51 -2.67
CA CYS A 221 15.18 -7.97 -2.51
C CYS A 221 13.73 -8.48 -2.57
N ALA A 222 13.54 -9.79 -2.54
CA ALA A 222 12.24 -10.43 -2.34
C ALA A 222 11.66 -10.15 -0.94
N ALA A 223 10.34 -10.31 -0.78
CA ALA A 223 9.68 -10.17 0.52
C ALA A 223 9.95 -11.38 1.41
N SER A 224 9.88 -11.22 2.74
CA SER A 224 10.14 -12.32 3.69
C SER A 224 9.21 -13.52 3.46
N THR A 225 7.97 -13.27 3.06
CA THR A 225 6.99 -14.30 2.69
C THR A 225 7.40 -15.07 1.43
N THR A 226 8.10 -14.45 0.49
CA THR A 226 8.58 -15.12 -0.73
C THR A 226 9.68 -16.12 -0.39
N PHE A 227 10.59 -15.74 0.51
CA PHE A 227 11.59 -16.66 1.05
C PHE A 227 10.92 -17.82 1.80
N ALA A 228 10.04 -17.53 2.76
CA ALA A 228 9.36 -18.56 3.54
C ALA A 228 8.58 -19.54 2.64
N ASN A 229 7.82 -19.06 1.67
CA ASN A 229 7.06 -19.92 0.76
C ASN A 229 7.95 -20.79 -0.14
N LYS A 230 9.13 -20.31 -0.51
CA LYS A 230 10.04 -21.06 -1.38
C LYS A 230 10.80 -22.15 -0.61
N PHE A 231 11.22 -21.83 0.62
CA PHE A 231 12.09 -22.68 1.42
C PHE A 231 11.36 -23.47 2.50
N GLY A 232 10.04 -23.30 2.65
CA GLY A 232 9.21 -23.88 3.72
C GLY A 232 9.14 -22.98 4.95
N SER A 233 10.25 -22.34 5.31
CA SER A 233 10.32 -21.34 6.37
C SER A 233 11.46 -20.35 6.11
N LEU A 234 11.36 -19.18 6.73
CA LEU A 234 12.44 -18.19 6.64
C LEU A 234 13.71 -18.67 7.38
N ASN A 235 13.56 -19.49 8.41
CA ASN A 235 14.68 -20.17 9.08
C ASN A 235 15.43 -21.11 8.14
N GLN A 236 14.72 -21.91 7.35
CA GLN A 236 15.35 -22.76 6.33
C GLN A 236 16.04 -21.92 5.24
N ALA A 237 15.46 -20.78 4.86
CA ALA A 237 16.09 -19.85 3.94
C ALA A 237 17.42 -19.30 4.51
N TYR A 238 17.46 -18.94 5.80
CA TYR A 238 18.69 -18.50 6.47
C TYR A 238 19.75 -19.62 6.51
N LEU A 239 19.37 -20.84 6.88
CA LEU A 239 20.26 -22.00 6.92
C LEU A 239 20.89 -22.28 5.55
N LYS A 240 20.06 -22.34 4.50
CA LYS A 240 20.52 -22.53 3.12
C LYS A 240 21.35 -21.36 2.60
N ALA A 241 21.12 -20.14 3.12
CA ALA A 241 21.92 -18.97 2.78
C ALA A 241 23.24 -18.90 3.57
N GLY A 242 23.56 -19.91 4.40
CA GLY A 242 24.80 -19.97 5.15
C GLY A 242 24.81 -19.13 6.43
N PHE A 243 23.64 -18.64 6.87
CA PHE A 243 23.50 -18.04 8.19
C PHE A 243 23.30 -19.18 9.22
N THR A 244 24.38 -19.90 9.51
CA THR A 244 24.42 -21.01 10.49
C THR A 244 24.35 -20.52 11.93
N GLU A 245 24.70 -19.25 12.16
CA GLU A 245 24.42 -18.59 13.41
C GLU A 245 22.93 -18.22 13.46
N LEU A 246 22.11 -19.16 13.97
CA LEU A 246 20.95 -18.78 14.76
C LEU A 246 21.50 -17.92 15.90
N SER A 247 21.58 -16.60 15.65
CA SER A 247 22.02 -15.60 16.60
C SER A 247 21.60 -16.02 18.00
N LYS A 248 22.58 -16.39 18.83
CA LYS A 248 22.40 -16.70 20.26
C LYS A 248 21.74 -15.54 21.02
N ASN A 249 21.51 -14.40 20.38
CA ASN A 249 20.86 -13.21 20.93
C ASN A 249 19.33 -13.18 20.73
N HIS A 250 18.62 -14.24 21.13
CA HIS A 250 17.24 -14.05 21.60
C HIS A 250 17.12 -14.06 23.12
N ASN A 251 18.20 -14.38 23.84
CA ASN A 251 18.23 -14.25 25.29
C ASN A 251 19.45 -13.44 25.71
N ARG A 252 19.22 -12.16 26.04
CA ARG A 252 20.21 -11.25 26.63
C ARG A 252 20.86 -11.82 27.91
N TYR A 253 20.25 -12.84 28.52
CA TYR A 253 20.70 -13.47 29.76
C TYR A 253 20.72 -15.00 29.63
N THR A 254 21.72 -15.65 30.23
CA THR A 254 21.72 -17.11 30.47
C THR A 254 20.79 -17.47 31.64
N ASN A 255 20.45 -18.75 31.81
CA ASN A 255 19.64 -19.17 32.95
C ASN A 255 20.33 -18.84 34.28
N ASP A 256 21.65 -19.06 34.37
CA ASP A 256 22.43 -18.73 35.57
C ASP A 256 22.48 -17.23 35.85
N GLN A 257 22.56 -16.39 34.81
CA GLN A 257 22.52 -14.94 34.97
C GLN A 257 21.14 -14.46 35.49
N LEU A 258 20.06 -15.11 35.07
CA LEU A 258 18.72 -14.83 35.57
C LEU A 258 18.57 -15.26 37.04
N VAL A 259 19.09 -16.44 37.41
CA VAL A 259 19.09 -16.94 38.81
C VAL A 259 19.93 -16.03 39.71
N LYS A 260 21.15 -15.65 39.29
CA LYS A 260 22.01 -14.71 40.04
C LYS A 260 21.38 -13.33 40.20
N ALA A 261 20.67 -12.83 39.18
CA ALA A 261 19.97 -11.55 39.28
C ALA A 261 18.79 -11.61 40.27
N LEU A 262 18.06 -12.73 40.30
CA LEU A 262 17.01 -12.97 41.30
C LEU A 262 17.58 -13.13 42.71
N GLU A 263 18.69 -13.84 42.87
CA GLU A 263 19.36 -14.01 44.16
C GLU A 263 19.82 -12.67 44.74
N ARG A 264 20.48 -11.83 43.93
CA ARG A 264 20.92 -10.49 44.36
C ARG A 264 19.74 -9.64 44.82
N LEU A 265 18.66 -9.61 44.02
CA LEU A 265 17.45 -8.86 44.36
C LEU A 265 16.77 -9.43 45.62
N SER A 266 16.82 -10.74 45.82
CA SER A 266 16.28 -11.39 47.03
C SER A 266 17.07 -11.01 48.28
N LYS A 267 18.40 -10.99 48.18
CA LYS A 267 19.31 -10.57 49.27
C LYS A 267 19.12 -9.11 49.63
N GLU A 268 18.99 -8.22 48.65
CA GLU A 268 18.71 -6.79 48.87
C GLU A 268 17.38 -6.54 49.58
N LEU A 269 16.34 -7.30 49.24
CA LEU A 269 15.00 -7.13 49.81
C LEU A 269 14.77 -7.91 51.11
N GLY A 270 15.68 -8.82 51.48
CA GLY A 270 15.54 -9.72 52.64
C GLY A 270 14.38 -10.72 52.51
N ARG A 271 13.77 -10.83 51.32
CA ARG A 271 12.64 -11.71 50.99
C ARG A 271 12.65 -12.05 49.51
N PHE A 272 11.94 -13.10 49.10
CA PHE A 272 11.81 -13.42 47.68
C PHE A 272 11.08 -12.28 46.93
N PRO A 273 11.60 -11.80 45.78
CA PRO A 273 11.05 -10.65 45.07
C PRO A 273 9.73 -10.99 44.39
N GLY A 274 8.72 -10.15 44.61
CA GLY A 274 7.43 -10.24 43.94
C GLY A 274 7.44 -9.60 42.55
N PHE A 275 6.32 -9.71 41.84
CA PHE A 275 6.16 -9.13 40.50
C PHE A 275 6.47 -7.62 40.45
N HIS A 276 5.98 -6.87 41.43
CA HIS A 276 6.19 -5.41 41.48
C HIS A 276 7.63 -5.03 41.81
N ASP A 277 8.32 -5.84 42.62
CA ASP A 277 9.73 -5.64 42.98
C ASP A 277 10.62 -5.85 41.74
N ILE A 278 10.39 -6.93 40.99
CA ILE A 278 11.09 -7.23 39.72
C ILE A 278 10.81 -6.15 38.68
N LYS A 279 9.56 -5.69 38.57
CA LYS A 279 9.19 -4.62 37.64
C LYS A 279 9.90 -3.30 37.97
N ARG A 280 10.05 -2.97 39.26
CA ARG A 280 10.78 -1.80 39.73
C ARG A 280 12.28 -1.93 39.47
N ALA A 281 12.89 -3.03 39.90
CA ALA A 281 14.31 -3.31 39.69
C ALA A 281 14.69 -3.39 38.19
N CYS A 282 13.78 -3.83 37.32
CA CYS A 282 13.98 -3.83 35.88
C CYS A 282 13.98 -2.42 35.27
N ARG A 283 13.18 -1.49 35.78
CA ARG A 283 13.21 -0.08 35.34
C ARG A 283 14.51 0.60 35.74
N GLU A 284 15.05 0.22 36.89
CA GLU A 284 16.30 0.75 37.42
C GLU A 284 17.55 0.03 36.87
N GLY A 285 17.37 -0.94 35.96
CA GLY A 285 18.48 -1.68 35.33
C GLY A 285 19.16 -2.71 36.23
N ARG A 286 18.66 -2.93 37.46
CA ARG A 286 19.24 -3.84 38.46
C ARG A 286 18.83 -5.30 38.26
N CYS A 287 17.73 -5.57 37.56
CA CYS A 287 17.22 -6.92 37.33
C CYS A 287 16.67 -7.10 35.89
N PRO A 288 16.80 -8.29 35.27
CA PRO A 288 16.11 -8.63 34.01
C PRO A 288 14.59 -8.55 34.12
N SER A 289 13.91 -8.37 32.98
CA SER A 289 12.44 -8.26 32.96
C SER A 289 11.76 -9.56 33.38
N ASN A 290 10.54 -9.44 33.92
CA ASN A 290 9.75 -10.61 34.31
C ASN A 290 9.50 -11.59 33.15
N ASN A 291 9.42 -11.10 31.90
CA ASN A 291 9.31 -11.95 30.72
C ASN A 291 10.57 -12.79 30.48
N ALA A 292 11.76 -12.27 30.79
CA ALA A 292 13.00 -13.04 30.71
C ALA A 292 13.06 -14.11 31.80
N LEU A 293 12.63 -13.78 33.02
CA LEU A 293 12.57 -14.71 34.16
C LEU A 293 11.54 -15.83 33.97
N ARG A 294 10.47 -15.58 33.20
CA ARG A 294 9.45 -16.58 32.87
C ARG A 294 10.01 -17.83 32.19
N ARG A 295 11.20 -17.74 31.58
CA ARG A 295 11.95 -18.87 31.02
C ARG A 295 12.42 -19.87 32.07
N LEU A 296 12.65 -19.43 33.30
CA LEU A 296 13.02 -20.30 34.42
C LEU A 296 11.80 -20.94 35.11
N GLY A 297 10.61 -20.40 34.90
CA GLY A 297 9.37 -20.82 35.55
C GLY A 297 8.49 -19.64 35.98
N THR A 298 7.38 -19.94 36.65
CA THR A 298 6.55 -18.91 37.30
C THR A 298 7.24 -18.41 38.57
N LEU A 299 6.97 -17.16 39.00
CA LEU A 299 7.55 -16.63 40.24
C LEU A 299 7.23 -17.51 41.46
N THR A 300 6.05 -18.13 41.50
CA THR A 300 5.67 -19.09 42.53
C THR A 300 6.53 -20.36 42.50
N SER A 301 6.80 -20.89 41.30
CA SER A 301 7.69 -22.05 41.14
C SER A 301 9.13 -21.73 41.52
N LEU A 302 9.62 -20.55 41.12
CA LEU A 302 10.96 -20.07 41.47
C LEU A 302 11.10 -19.81 42.96
N ARG A 303 10.07 -19.25 43.60
CA ARG A 303 10.00 -19.08 45.04
C ARG A 303 10.16 -20.41 45.74
N ASN A 304 9.31 -21.40 45.45
CA ASN A 304 9.39 -22.71 46.08
C ASN A 304 10.76 -23.39 45.87
N LYS A 305 11.34 -23.21 44.68
CA LYS A 305 12.62 -23.82 44.29
C LYS A 305 13.85 -23.16 44.92
N TYR A 306 13.84 -21.85 45.17
CA TYR A 306 15.03 -21.10 45.56
C TYR A 306 14.92 -20.39 46.92
N GLU A 307 13.72 -20.21 47.47
CA GLU A 307 13.51 -19.54 48.77
C GLU A 307 14.26 -20.25 49.89
N HIS A 308 14.19 -21.59 49.94
CA HIS A 308 14.94 -22.38 50.93
C HIS A 308 16.46 -22.36 50.71
N LEU A 309 16.93 -22.21 49.46
CA LEU A 309 18.36 -22.16 49.13
C LEU A 309 18.99 -20.82 49.51
N TRP A 310 18.23 -19.73 49.42
CA TRP A 310 18.74 -18.38 49.66
C TRP A 310 18.51 -17.87 51.09
N PHE A 311 17.61 -18.52 51.85
CA PHE A 311 17.22 -18.09 53.19
C PHE A 311 17.35 -19.19 54.26
N SER A 312 18.16 -20.23 54.02
CA SER A 312 18.43 -21.29 54.99
C SER A 312 19.32 -20.81 56.16
N SER A 313 18.74 -20.11 57.14
CA SER A 313 19.20 -20.04 58.54
C SER A 313 18.29 -19.14 59.41
N LYS A 314 16.99 -19.44 59.53
CA LYS A 314 16.12 -18.72 60.50
C LYS A 314 15.09 -19.57 61.26
N HIS A 315 15.36 -20.86 61.46
CA HIS A 315 14.64 -21.67 62.45
C HIS A 315 15.58 -22.59 63.23
N LYS A 316 16.37 -22.01 64.13
CA LYS A 316 16.69 -22.62 65.43
C LYS A 316 16.17 -21.64 66.48
N SER A 317 15.03 -21.96 67.07
CA SER A 317 14.49 -21.26 68.25
C SER A 317 15.47 -21.45 69.41
N PRO A 318 15.80 -20.42 70.22
CA PRO A 318 16.41 -20.64 71.51
C PRO A 318 15.35 -21.18 72.48
N SER A 319 15.79 -22.12 73.31
CA SER A 319 15.09 -22.76 74.41
C SER A 319 14.48 -21.78 75.40
#